data_AF-A0A915BVT8-F1
#
_entry.id   AF-A0A915BVT8-F1
#
_cell.length_a   1.000
_cell.length_b   1.000
_cell.length_c   1.000
_cell.angle_alpha   90.00
_cell.angle_beta   90.00
_cell.angle_gamma   90.00
#
_symmetry.space_group_name_H-M   'P 1'
#
loop_
_entity.id
_entity.type
_entity.pdbx_description
1 polymer ?
#
loop_
_entity_poly.entity_id
_entity_poly.type
_entity_poly.pdbx_seq_one_letter_code
_entity_poly.pdbx_strand_id
1 'polypeptide(L)'
;MDYANLSSELIKISLARQKIDEFSVRLRELLAVYEEAEATRCFIAECEKMSTELDNERKSHADELRQINQDINHLEDTLKGVKGNKDSKKEIIARKYDEIERELRSTNQLLRESGVPEEELLSREQFLPLIEDELFSLCFPLILHSVRNFAFNFEIKLNETIIGTVIGVIR
;
A
#
# COMPACT_ATOMS: atom_id res chain seq x y z
N MET A 1 11.78 -29.96 90.83
CA MET A 1 11.55 -29.52 89.44
C MET A 1 12.39 -30.44 88.56
N ASP A 2 11.78 -31.19 87.65
CA ASP A 2 12.48 -32.22 86.87
C ASP A 2 13.28 -31.58 85.73
N TYR A 3 14.60 -31.49 85.92
CA TYR A 3 15.54 -30.86 85.00
C TYR A 3 15.58 -31.54 83.63
N ALA A 4 15.32 -32.86 83.58
CA ALA A 4 15.27 -33.60 82.32
C ALA A 4 14.08 -33.18 81.45
N ASN A 5 12.93 -32.93 82.08
CA ASN A 5 11.73 -32.48 81.39
C ASN A 5 11.91 -31.06 80.81
N LEU A 6 12.50 -30.14 81.59
CA LEU A 6 12.81 -28.78 81.12
C LEU A 6 13.79 -28.79 79.94
N SER A 7 14.83 -29.63 80.00
CA SER A 7 15.81 -29.76 78.91
C SER A 7 15.16 -30.28 77.62
N SER A 8 14.28 -31.27 77.72
CA SER A 8 13.51 -31.79 76.57
C SER A 8 12.64 -30.70 75.93
N GLU A 9 11.92 -29.92 76.72
CA GLU A 9 11.08 -28.83 76.20
C GLU A 9 11.90 -27.72 75.52
N LEU A 10 13.06 -27.35 76.07
CA LEU A 10 13.96 -26.38 75.44
C LEU A 10 14.50 -26.88 74.08
N ILE A 11 14.79 -28.17 73.95
CA ILE A 11 15.20 -28.77 72.67
C ILE A 11 14.07 -28.68 71.65
N LYS A 12 12.83 -29.01 72.04
CA LYS A 12 11.65 -28.89 71.15
C LYS A 12 11.45 -27.45 70.68
N ILE A 13 11.61 -26.47 71.57
CA ILE A 13 11.50 -25.05 71.23
C ILE A 13 12.60 -24.65 70.24
N SER A 14 13.84 -25.10 70.47
CA SER A 14 14.96 -24.84 69.57
C SER A 14 14.73 -25.42 68.17
N LEU A 15 14.24 -26.65 68.09
CA LEU A 15 13.90 -27.30 66.81
C LEU A 15 12.75 -26.60 66.09
N ALA A 16 11.71 -26.20 66.82
CA ALA A 16 10.59 -25.46 66.27
C ALA A 16 11.06 -24.11 65.69
N ARG A 17 11.95 -23.41 66.39
CA ARG A 17 12.54 -22.16 65.91
C ARG A 17 13.34 -22.35 64.62
N GLN A 18 14.19 -23.37 64.56
CA GLN A 18 14.94 -23.69 63.34
C GLN A 18 14.00 -23.95 62.15
N LYS A 19 12.90 -24.67 62.37
CA LYS A 19 11.90 -24.92 61.33
C LYS A 19 11.19 -23.66 60.87
N ILE A 20 10.89 -22.73 61.77
CA ILE A 20 10.34 -21.41 61.42
C ILE A 20 11.31 -20.63 60.53
N ASP A 21 12.60 -20.66 60.84
CA ASP A 21 13.62 -19.98 60.04
C ASP A 21 13.73 -20.61 58.64
N GLU A 22 13.71 -21.95 58.55
CA GLU A 22 13.68 -22.68 57.27
C GLU A 22 12.45 -22.31 56.43
N PHE A 23 11.25 -22.29 57.03
CA PHE A 23 10.03 -21.89 56.33
C PHE A 23 10.06 -20.42 55.89
N SER A 24 10.66 -19.55 56.69
CA SER A 24 10.79 -18.12 56.35
C SER A 24 11.73 -17.91 55.15
N VAL A 25 12.76 -18.75 54.98
CA VAL A 25 13.59 -18.76 53.78
C VAL A 25 12.79 -19.25 52.58
N ARG A 26 12.10 -20.40 52.70
CA ARG A 26 11.30 -20.96 51.60
C ARG A 26 10.16 -20.04 51.14
N LEU A 27 9.52 -19.35 52.07
CA LEU A 27 8.48 -18.38 51.74
C LEU A 27 9.04 -17.22 50.89
N ARG A 28 10.22 -16.71 51.24
CA ARG A 28 10.87 -15.65 50.47
C ARG A 28 11.26 -16.11 49.07
N GLU A 29 11.82 -17.31 48.94
CA GLU A 29 12.14 -17.91 47.64
C GLU A 29 10.87 -18.06 46.77
N LEU A 30 9.77 -18.56 47.36
CA LEU A 30 8.51 -18.73 46.64
C LEU A 30 7.91 -17.39 46.20
N LEU A 31 7.97 -16.37 47.06
CA LEU A 31 7.49 -15.02 46.71
C LEU A 31 8.28 -14.42 45.55
N ALA A 32 9.61 -14.59 45.53
CA ALA A 32 10.43 -14.10 44.42
C ALA A 32 10.05 -14.77 43.09
N VAL A 33 9.86 -16.10 43.08
CA VAL A 33 9.42 -16.83 41.89
C VAL A 33 8.02 -16.41 41.46
N TYR A 34 7.12 -16.15 42.40
CA TYR A 34 5.77 -15.67 42.11
C TYR A 34 5.78 -14.29 41.43
N GLU A 35 6.59 -13.35 41.95
CA GLU A 35 6.74 -12.01 41.35
C GLU A 35 7.30 -12.08 39.93
N GLU A 36 8.29 -12.93 39.67
CA GLU A 36 8.86 -13.16 38.34
C GLU A 36 7.84 -13.78 37.37
N ALA A 37 7.06 -14.76 37.85
CA ALA A 37 5.99 -15.38 37.06
C ALA A 37 4.90 -14.37 36.69
N GLU A 38 4.53 -13.49 37.62
CA GLU A 38 3.53 -12.45 37.37
C GLU A 38 4.04 -11.40 36.38
N ALA A 39 5.31 -10.99 36.50
CA ALA A 39 5.95 -10.09 35.53
C ALA A 39 5.96 -10.71 34.11
N THR A 40 6.30 -11.99 34.02
CA THR A 40 6.28 -12.75 32.75
C THR A 40 4.87 -12.83 32.17
N ARG A 41 3.86 -13.08 33.00
CA ARG A 41 2.46 -13.13 32.59
C ARG A 41 1.98 -11.79 32.03
N CYS A 42 2.36 -10.69 32.66
CA CYS A 42 2.07 -9.33 32.16
C CYS A 42 2.73 -9.08 30.81
N PHE A 43 4.01 -9.43 30.66
CA PHE A 43 4.73 -9.29 29.38
C PHE A 43 4.06 -10.09 28.25
N ILE A 44 3.66 -11.34 28.51
CA ILE A 44 2.94 -12.17 27.54
C ILE A 44 1.64 -11.49 27.10
N ALA A 45 0.87 -10.95 28.04
CA ALA A 45 -0.37 -10.24 27.72
C ALA A 45 -0.13 -8.99 26.85
N GLU A 46 0.96 -8.27 27.07
CA GLU A 46 1.37 -7.14 26.21
C GLU A 46 1.77 -7.61 24.81
N CYS A 47 2.50 -8.73 24.69
CA CYS A 47 2.83 -9.33 23.40
C CYS A 47 1.58 -9.78 22.63
N GLU A 48 0.61 -10.40 23.30
CA GLU A 48 -0.66 -10.81 22.70
C GLU A 48 -1.43 -9.59 22.19
N LYS A 49 -1.51 -8.53 23.00
CA LYS A 49 -2.13 -7.27 22.59
C LYS A 49 -1.46 -6.69 21.35
N MET A 50 -0.13 -6.56 21.36
CA MET A 50 0.63 -6.06 20.21
C MET A 50 0.42 -6.94 18.96
N SER A 51 0.38 -8.27 19.13
CA SER A 51 0.08 -9.18 18.02
C SER A 51 -1.29 -8.94 17.41
N THR A 52 -2.30 -8.62 18.23
CA THR A 52 -3.65 -8.30 17.70
C THR A 52 -3.67 -6.96 16.98
N GLU A 53 -2.95 -5.95 17.48
CA GLU A 53 -2.82 -4.64 16.83
C GLU A 53 -2.16 -4.78 15.46
N LEU A 54 -1.05 -5.52 15.37
CA LEU A 54 -0.35 -5.79 14.10
C LEU A 54 -1.22 -6.56 13.09
N ASP A 55 -2.04 -7.53 13.54
CA ASP A 55 -2.94 -8.24 12.64
C ASP A 55 -4.05 -7.32 12.08
N ASN A 56 -4.53 -6.39 12.88
CA ASN A 56 -5.51 -5.39 12.45
C ASN A 56 -4.89 -4.40 11.45
N GLU A 57 -3.68 -3.90 11.70
CA GLU A 57 -2.95 -3.05 10.74
C GLU A 57 -2.70 -3.78 9.42
N ARG A 58 -2.28 -5.05 9.47
CA ARG A 58 -2.08 -5.88 8.29
C ARG A 58 -3.35 -6.01 7.46
N LYS A 59 -4.50 -6.24 8.10
CA LYS A 59 -5.81 -6.31 7.42
C LYS A 59 -6.18 -4.96 6.78
N SER A 60 -6.00 -3.86 7.51
CA SER A 60 -6.25 -2.50 6.98
C SER A 60 -5.44 -2.23 5.72
N HIS A 61 -4.13 -2.54 5.75
CA HIS A 61 -3.27 -2.34 4.58
C HIS A 61 -3.63 -3.26 3.40
N ALA A 62 -4.08 -4.49 3.66
CA ALA A 62 -4.56 -5.38 2.59
C ALA A 62 -5.81 -4.81 1.90
N ASP A 63 -6.72 -4.22 2.68
CA ASP A 63 -7.93 -3.57 2.15
C ASP A 63 -7.57 -2.29 1.36
N GLU A 64 -6.65 -1.47 1.85
CA GLU A 64 -6.12 -0.29 1.14
C GLU A 64 -5.49 -0.67 -0.20
N LEU A 65 -4.66 -1.71 -0.23
CA LEU A 65 -4.05 -2.22 -1.48
C LEU A 65 -5.10 -2.72 -2.46
N ARG A 66 -6.14 -3.40 -1.97
CA ARG A 66 -7.25 -3.85 -2.81
C ARG A 66 -7.99 -2.66 -3.42
N GLN A 67 -8.20 -1.59 -2.66
CA GLN A 67 -8.84 -0.37 -3.15
C GLN A 67 -7.99 0.31 -4.22
N ILE A 68 -6.68 0.47 -3.98
CA ILE A 68 -5.75 1.05 -4.96
C ILE A 68 -5.78 0.28 -6.28
N ASN A 69 -5.78 -1.06 -6.21
CA ASN A 69 -5.85 -1.89 -7.40
C ASN A 69 -7.18 -1.71 -8.17
N GLN A 70 -8.30 -1.51 -7.47
CA GLN A 70 -9.58 -1.20 -8.11
C GLN A 70 -9.54 0.17 -8.80
N ASP A 71 -8.97 1.17 -8.13
CA ASP A 71 -8.83 2.52 -8.67
C ASP A 71 -7.92 2.53 -9.92
N ILE A 72 -6.82 1.76 -9.91
CA ILE A 72 -5.94 1.58 -11.08
C ILE A 72 -6.75 1.02 -12.26
N ASN A 73 -7.49 -0.07 -12.04
CA ASN A 73 -8.29 -0.68 -13.11
C ASN A 73 -9.34 0.31 -13.65
N HIS A 74 -9.99 1.07 -12.77
CA HIS A 74 -10.98 2.07 -13.16
C HIS A 74 -10.36 3.21 -14.00
N LEU A 75 -9.17 3.68 -13.61
CA LEU A 75 -8.43 4.69 -14.35
C LEU A 75 -7.96 4.18 -15.71
N GLU A 76 -7.50 2.93 -15.81
CA GLU A 76 -7.14 2.30 -17.07
C GLU A 76 -8.31 2.24 -18.04
N ASP A 77 -9.51 1.88 -17.57
CA ASP A 77 -10.70 1.82 -18.40
C ASP A 77 -11.19 3.22 -18.81
N THR A 78 -11.15 4.18 -17.89
CA THR A 78 -11.45 5.59 -18.20
C THR A 78 -10.51 6.11 -19.31
N LEU A 79 -9.22 5.81 -19.20
CA LEU A 79 -8.23 6.20 -20.20
C LEU A 79 -8.50 5.56 -21.56
N LYS A 80 -8.80 4.25 -21.61
CA LYS A 80 -9.17 3.58 -22.87
C LYS A 80 -10.35 4.28 -23.52
N GLY A 81 -11.36 4.67 -22.74
CA GLY A 81 -12.50 5.45 -23.20
C GLY A 81 -12.10 6.81 -23.78
N VAL A 82 -11.26 7.58 -23.08
CA VAL A 82 -10.76 8.88 -23.56
C VAL A 82 -9.94 8.73 -24.85
N LYS A 83 -9.06 7.72 -24.92
CA LYS A 83 -8.24 7.44 -26.11
C LYS A 83 -9.13 7.07 -27.31
N GLY A 84 -10.09 6.17 -27.11
CA GLY A 84 -11.05 5.80 -28.15
C GLY A 84 -11.86 7.00 -28.65
N ASN A 85 -12.28 7.89 -27.76
CA ASN A 85 -12.95 9.14 -28.14
C ASN A 85 -12.03 10.10 -28.91
N LYS A 86 -10.75 10.23 -28.48
CA LYS A 86 -9.74 11.04 -29.20
C LYS A 86 -9.54 10.50 -30.62
N ASP A 87 -9.35 9.19 -30.76
CA ASP A 87 -9.11 8.55 -32.05
C ASP A 87 -10.34 8.68 -32.97
N SER A 88 -11.55 8.50 -32.42
CA SER A 88 -12.79 8.72 -33.16
C SER A 88 -12.94 10.17 -33.64
N LYS A 89 -12.63 11.15 -32.78
CA LYS A 89 -12.67 12.58 -33.16
C LYS A 89 -11.63 12.90 -34.22
N LYS A 90 -10.41 12.35 -34.12
CA LYS A 90 -9.38 12.49 -35.15
C LYS A 90 -9.86 11.98 -36.51
N GLU A 91 -10.51 10.82 -36.53
CA GLU A 91 -11.07 10.26 -37.76
C GLU A 91 -12.19 11.13 -38.35
N ILE A 92 -13.09 11.66 -37.50
CA ILE A 92 -14.13 12.61 -37.94
C ILE A 92 -13.50 13.87 -38.54
N ILE A 93 -12.49 14.44 -37.86
CA ILE A 93 -11.79 15.63 -38.30
C ILE A 93 -11.08 15.38 -39.65
N ALA A 94 -10.35 14.28 -39.78
CA ALA A 94 -9.70 13.90 -41.03
C ALA A 94 -10.69 13.79 -42.20
N ARG A 95 -11.83 13.12 -42.00
CA ARG A 95 -12.89 13.03 -43.01
C ARG A 95 -13.46 14.40 -43.41
N LYS A 96 -13.60 15.32 -42.45
CA LYS A 96 -14.06 16.68 -42.72
C LYS A 96 -13.04 17.48 -43.51
N TYR A 97 -11.75 17.32 -43.22
CA TYR A 97 -10.68 17.92 -44.04
C TYR A 97 -10.69 17.38 -45.48
N ASP A 98 -10.88 16.08 -45.68
CA ASP A 98 -10.99 15.48 -47.02
C ASP A 98 -12.21 16.01 -47.80
N GLU A 99 -13.33 16.21 -47.11
CA GLU A 99 -14.55 16.82 -47.67
C GLU A 99 -14.30 18.25 -48.12
N ILE A 100 -13.70 19.08 -47.25
CA ILE A 100 -13.30 20.47 -47.57
C ILE A 100 -12.36 20.48 -48.79
N GLU A 101 -11.37 19.59 -48.85
CA GLU A 101 -10.43 19.55 -49.97
C GLU A 101 -11.10 19.20 -51.31
N ARG A 102 -12.12 18.33 -51.29
CA ARG A 102 -12.93 18.04 -52.48
C ARG A 102 -13.79 19.22 -52.89
N GLU A 103 -14.47 19.87 -51.95
CA GLU A 103 -15.30 21.06 -52.23
C GLU A 103 -14.45 22.23 -52.73
N LEU A 104 -13.26 22.43 -52.15
CA LEU A 104 -12.28 23.43 -52.59
C LEU A 104 -11.87 23.19 -54.05
N ARG A 105 -11.52 21.95 -54.41
CA ARG A 105 -11.19 21.58 -55.80
C ARG A 105 -12.37 21.83 -56.75
N SER A 106 -13.57 21.41 -56.37
CA SER A 106 -14.78 21.62 -57.17
C SER A 106 -15.09 23.09 -57.37
N THR A 107 -14.96 23.91 -56.32
CA THR A 107 -15.21 25.35 -56.36
C THR A 107 -14.18 26.05 -57.23
N ASN A 108 -12.89 25.75 -57.06
CA ASN A 108 -11.83 26.30 -57.90
C ASN A 108 -11.99 25.92 -59.38
N GLN A 109 -12.49 24.72 -59.67
CA GLN A 109 -12.81 24.34 -61.05
C GLN A 109 -13.91 25.24 -61.65
N LEU A 110 -15.01 25.46 -60.92
CA LEU A 110 -16.09 26.35 -61.35
C LEU A 110 -15.63 27.80 -61.52
N LEU A 111 -14.75 28.28 -60.65
CA LEU A 111 -14.16 29.63 -60.75
C LEU A 111 -13.33 29.77 -62.03
N ARG A 112 -12.50 28.76 -62.35
CA ARG A 112 -11.74 28.72 -63.61
C ARG A 112 -12.66 28.72 -64.83
N GLU A 113 -13.72 27.90 -64.81
CA GLU A 113 -14.72 27.87 -65.88
C GLU A 113 -15.46 29.20 -66.06
N SER A 114 -15.52 30.01 -65.00
CA SER A 114 -16.14 31.34 -64.98
C SER A 114 -15.19 32.49 -65.36
N GLY A 115 -13.91 32.19 -65.64
CA GLY A 115 -12.90 33.18 -66.05
C GLY A 115 -12.16 33.87 -64.90
N VAL A 116 -12.21 33.32 -63.68
CA VAL A 116 -11.44 33.82 -62.53
C VAL A 116 -9.95 33.45 -62.72
N PRO A 117 -9.02 34.41 -62.54
CA PRO A 117 -7.59 34.17 -62.69
C PRO A 117 -7.03 33.31 -61.54
N GLU A 118 -5.92 32.59 -61.80
CA GLU A 118 -5.38 31.57 -60.89
C GLU A 118 -4.93 32.15 -59.54
N GLU A 119 -4.50 33.42 -59.52
CA GLU A 119 -4.07 34.13 -58.31
C GLU A 119 -5.21 34.41 -57.32
N GLU A 120 -6.46 34.36 -57.79
CA GLU A 120 -7.67 34.59 -56.99
C GLU A 120 -8.35 33.29 -56.54
N LEU A 121 -7.79 32.13 -56.85
CA LEU A 121 -8.34 30.84 -56.42
C LEU A 121 -8.14 30.58 -54.92
N LEU A 122 -9.03 29.76 -54.37
CA LEU A 122 -9.04 29.41 -52.96
C LEU A 122 -7.85 28.50 -52.62
N SER A 123 -7.12 28.81 -51.54
CA SER A 123 -5.93 28.06 -51.11
C SER A 123 -6.19 27.26 -49.83
N ARG A 124 -5.42 26.20 -49.60
CA ARG A 124 -5.61 25.29 -48.46
C ARG A 124 -5.39 26.00 -47.12
N GLU A 125 -4.45 26.94 -47.11
CA GLU A 125 -4.02 27.71 -45.94
C GLU A 125 -5.12 28.67 -45.44
N GLN A 126 -6.09 29.01 -46.30
CA GLN A 126 -7.24 29.82 -45.92
C GLN A 126 -8.23 29.07 -45.01
N PHE A 127 -8.18 27.73 -44.98
CA PHE A 127 -9.21 26.89 -44.35
C PHE A 127 -8.70 25.92 -43.28
N LEU A 128 -7.39 25.62 -43.19
CA LEU A 128 -6.88 24.59 -42.27
C LEU A 128 -5.88 25.12 -41.23
N PRO A 129 -6.14 24.99 -39.91
CA PRO A 129 -5.15 25.26 -38.87
C PRO A 129 -4.07 24.16 -38.77
N LEU A 130 -2.85 24.54 -38.40
CA LEU A 130 -1.75 23.64 -38.03
C LEU A 130 -2.06 22.95 -36.69
N ILE A 131 -2.05 21.62 -36.64
CA ILE A 131 -2.26 20.86 -35.40
C ILE A 131 -0.92 20.26 -34.94
N GLU A 132 -0.36 20.76 -33.84
CA GLU A 132 0.79 20.17 -33.13
C GLU A 132 0.29 19.19 -32.04
N ASP A 133 0.70 17.92 -32.09
CA ASP A 133 0.05 16.82 -31.33
C ASP A 133 1.05 15.99 -30.49
N GLU A 134 2.10 16.60 -29.92
CA GLU A 134 3.22 15.82 -29.34
C GLU A 134 3.19 15.58 -27.81
N LEU A 135 2.42 16.33 -27.02
CA LEU A 135 2.60 16.33 -25.55
C LEU A 135 2.04 15.11 -24.81
N PHE A 136 1.11 14.34 -25.38
CA PHE A 136 0.44 13.24 -24.66
C PHE A 136 1.15 11.88 -24.75
N SER A 137 2.08 11.70 -25.69
CA SER A 137 2.67 10.37 -25.97
C SER A 137 3.89 10.03 -25.10
N LEU A 138 4.57 11.02 -24.52
CA LEU A 138 5.89 10.83 -23.91
C LEU A 138 5.85 10.56 -22.39
N CYS A 139 4.89 11.10 -21.65
CA CYS A 139 4.86 10.93 -20.18
C CYS A 139 4.27 9.59 -19.71
N PHE A 140 3.54 8.87 -20.56
CA PHE A 140 2.63 7.81 -20.13
C PHE A 140 3.31 6.47 -19.73
N PRO A 141 4.29 5.95 -20.49
CA PRO A 141 4.95 4.67 -20.13
C PRO A 141 5.76 4.77 -18.84
N LEU A 142 6.34 5.94 -18.56
CA LEU A 142 7.24 6.16 -17.43
C LEU A 142 6.49 6.20 -16.08
N ILE A 143 5.29 6.77 -16.06
CA ILE A 143 4.46 6.86 -14.85
C ILE A 143 3.88 5.48 -14.50
N LEU A 144 3.32 4.77 -15.48
CA LEU A 144 2.73 3.45 -15.26
C LEU A 144 3.79 2.42 -14.80
N HIS A 145 5.00 2.47 -15.37
CA HIS A 145 6.11 1.61 -14.97
C HIS A 145 6.63 1.95 -13.56
N SER A 146 6.68 3.23 -13.19
CA SER A 146 7.14 3.64 -11.85
C SER A 146 6.17 3.22 -10.75
N VAL A 147 4.86 3.36 -10.99
CA VAL A 147 3.83 2.99 -10.00
C VAL A 147 3.72 1.46 -9.86
N ARG A 148 3.79 0.70 -10.96
CA ARG A 148 3.83 -0.77 -10.89
C ARG A 148 5.04 -1.31 -10.13
N ASN A 149 6.22 -0.73 -10.37
CA ASN A 149 7.42 -1.11 -9.64
C ASN A 149 7.33 -0.76 -8.16
N PHE A 150 6.69 0.36 -7.80
CA PHE A 150 6.50 0.73 -6.40
C PHE A 150 5.58 -0.26 -5.68
N ALA A 151 4.43 -0.59 -6.26
CA ALA A 151 3.49 -1.55 -5.69
C ALA A 151 4.11 -2.95 -5.48
N PHE A 152 4.83 -3.45 -6.50
CA PHE A 152 5.48 -4.77 -6.44
C PHE A 152 6.63 -4.82 -5.42
N ASN A 153 7.47 -3.78 -5.35
CA ASN A 153 8.57 -3.73 -4.38
C ASN A 153 8.07 -3.57 -2.92
N PHE A 154 6.93 -2.91 -2.73
CA PHE A 154 6.34 -2.76 -1.40
C PHE A 154 5.75 -4.09 -0.88
N GLU A 155 5.10 -4.86 -1.76
CA GLU A 155 4.55 -6.19 -1.45
C GLU A 155 5.65 -7.20 -1.05
N ILE A 156 6.81 -7.15 -1.72
CA ILE A 156 7.98 -7.98 -1.36
C ILE A 156 8.56 -7.56 -0.01
N LYS A 157 8.76 -6.25 0.23
CA LYS A 157 9.32 -5.75 1.50
C LYS A 157 8.42 -6.03 2.70
N LEU A 158 7.11 -5.98 2.54
CA LEU A 158 6.17 -6.33 3.61
C LEU A 158 6.32 -7.81 3.99
N ASN A 159 6.40 -8.71 3.01
CA ASN A 159 6.58 -10.14 3.25
C ASN A 159 7.92 -10.45 3.93
N GLU A 160 9.02 -9.81 3.53
CA GLU A 160 10.33 -9.99 4.17
C GLU A 160 10.36 -9.48 5.62
N THR A 161 9.72 -8.33 5.88
CA THR A 161 9.67 -7.74 7.23
C THR A 161 8.84 -8.60 8.18
N ILE A 162 7.70 -9.12 7.73
CA ILE A 162 6.84 -10.00 8.53
C ILE A 162 7.56 -11.32 8.87
N ILE A 163 8.25 -11.92 7.90
CA ILE A 163 9.03 -13.15 8.14
C ILE A 163 10.18 -12.88 9.11
N GLY A 164 10.87 -11.74 8.98
CA GLY A 164 11.96 -11.33 9.87
C GLY A 164 11.52 -11.11 11.32
N THR A 165 10.40 -10.43 11.53
CA THR A 165 9.86 -10.17 12.87
C THR A 165 9.33 -11.44 13.54
N VAL A 166 8.67 -12.34 12.79
CA VAL A 166 8.19 -13.62 13.34
C VAL A 166 9.36 -14.54 13.73
N ILE A 167 10.45 -14.57 12.96
CA ILE A 167 11.64 -15.38 13.29
C ILE A 167 12.43 -14.77 14.45
N GLY A 168 12.47 -13.44 14.58
CA GLY A 168 13.14 -12.74 15.67
C GLY A 168 12.48 -12.88 17.03
N VAL A 169 11.15 -13.09 17.07
CA VAL A 169 10.39 -13.31 18.32
C VAL A 169 10.44 -14.77 18.80
N ILE A 170 10.82 -15.72 17.93
CA ILE A 170 10.90 -17.16 18.23
C ILE A 170 12.32 -17.59 18.68
N ARG A 171 13.29 -16.68 18.70
CA ARG A 171 14.69 -16.94 19.11
C ARG A 171 15.03 -16.24 20.42
#